data_AF-A0A4Z0ABN8-F1
#
_entry.id   AF-A0A4Z0ABN8-F1
#
_cell.length_a   1.000
_cell.length_b   1.000
_cell.length_c   1.000
_cell.angle_alpha   90.00
_cell.angle_beta   90.00
_cell.angle_gamma   90.00
#
_symmetry.space_group_name_H-M   'P 1'
#
loop_
_entity.id
_entity.type
_entity.pdbx_description
1 polymer ?
#
loop_
_entity_poly.entity_id
_entity_poly.type
_entity_poly.pdbx_seq_one_letter_code
_entity_poly.pdbx_strand_id
1 'polypeptide(L)'
;MDPSDDEVVSTLPIHYSNTLAPYVQIHQFPLLTRPLQVPPSAALSGKRIRARLKPGVKRQEIHVPVDTRPEVWNADKAKELGSARIEDDKEKNQDAGSSKATQEEPRLSEIRLQSEQLPHTGTYMLGIVRDGAYA
;
A
#
# COMPACT_ATOMS: atom_id res chain seq x y z
N MET A 1 22.19 -30.83 25.45
CA MET A 1 22.93 -29.57 25.58
C MET A 1 22.13 -28.71 26.53
N ASP A 2 22.76 -28.27 27.60
CA ASP A 2 22.15 -27.40 28.60
C ASP A 2 22.22 -25.96 28.05
N PRO A 3 21.10 -25.24 27.92
CA PRO A 3 21.08 -23.86 27.41
C PRO A 3 21.87 -22.86 28.27
N SER A 4 22.40 -23.29 29.43
CA SER A 4 23.27 -22.48 30.28
C SER A 4 24.75 -22.39 29.83
N ASP A 5 25.17 -23.21 28.86
CA ASP A 5 26.55 -23.23 28.32
C ASP A 5 26.72 -22.42 27.02
N ASP A 6 25.68 -21.72 26.54
CA ASP A 6 25.76 -20.91 25.33
C ASP A 6 26.51 -19.58 25.59
N GLU A 7 27.60 -19.35 24.87
CA GLU A 7 28.40 -18.11 24.98
C GLU A 7 27.65 -16.89 24.41
N VAL A 8 27.59 -15.80 25.18
CA VAL A 8 27.02 -14.53 24.71
C VAL A 8 27.97 -13.89 23.69
N VAL A 9 27.61 -13.98 22.41
CA VAL A 9 28.43 -13.42 21.30
C VAL A 9 28.25 -11.90 21.15
N SER A 10 27.10 -11.35 21.53
CA SER A 10 26.83 -9.90 21.44
C SER A 10 25.69 -9.46 22.36
N THR A 11 25.68 -8.18 22.74
CA THR A 11 24.61 -7.53 23.50
C THR A 11 24.09 -6.32 22.73
N LEU A 12 22.78 -6.28 22.47
CA LEU A 12 22.13 -5.19 21.76
C LEU A 12 21.25 -4.39 22.73
N PRO A 13 21.49 -3.08 22.93
CA PRO A 13 20.61 -2.26 23.74
C PRO A 13 19.26 -2.08 23.03
N ILE A 14 18.17 -2.23 23.80
CA ILE A 14 16.79 -2.03 23.32
C ILE A 14 16.29 -0.69 23.84
N HIS A 15 16.04 0.23 22.91
CA HIS A 15 15.34 1.47 23.19
C HIS A 15 13.85 1.29 22.86
N TYR A 16 12.99 1.95 23.64
CA TYR A 16 11.55 1.91 23.45
C TYR A 16 11.01 3.32 23.26
N SER A 17 10.16 3.51 22.27
CA SER A 17 9.45 4.76 22.01
C SER A 17 7.99 4.49 21.66
N ASN A 18 7.09 5.25 22.28
CA ASN A 18 5.65 5.22 21.99
C ASN A 18 5.14 6.53 21.36
N THR A 19 6.04 7.43 20.97
CA THR A 19 5.70 8.78 20.46
C THR A 19 4.76 8.76 19.24
N LEU A 20 4.82 7.69 18.44
CA LEU A 20 3.99 7.54 17.25
C LEU A 20 2.69 6.76 17.51
N ALA A 21 2.41 6.31 18.72
CA ALA A 21 1.15 5.65 19.03
C ALA A 21 -0.01 6.67 19.06
N PRO A 22 -1.20 6.36 18.49
CA PRO A 22 -1.60 5.13 17.77
C PRO A 22 -1.45 5.24 16.23
N TYR A 23 -0.64 6.17 15.75
CA TYR A 23 -0.52 6.56 14.35
C TYR A 23 0.41 5.67 13.51
N VAL A 24 0.99 4.61 14.09
CA VAL A 24 1.73 3.57 13.36
C VAL A 24 0.78 2.46 12.95
N GLN A 25 0.75 2.14 11.66
CA GLN A 25 -0.05 1.06 11.09
C GLN A 25 0.84 0.14 10.27
N ILE A 26 0.55 -1.16 10.35
CA ILE A 26 1.22 -2.19 9.55
C ILE A 26 0.23 -2.64 8.48
N HIS A 27 0.63 -2.50 7.22
CA HIS A 27 -0.14 -2.98 6.07
C HIS A 27 0.55 -4.20 5.47
N GLN A 28 -0.20 -5.27 5.30
CA GLN A 28 0.26 -6.49 4.64
C GLN A 28 -0.51 -6.65 3.33
N PHE A 29 0.17 -7.18 2.31
CA PHE A 29 -0.41 -7.45 1.00
C PHE A 29 -0.27 -8.95 0.68
N PRO A 30 -1.15 -9.81 1.22
CA PRO A 30 -0.95 -11.26 1.22
C PRO A 30 -0.82 -11.87 -0.17
N LEU A 31 -1.45 -11.25 -1.18
CA LEU A 31 -1.43 -11.72 -2.57
C LEU A 31 -0.21 -11.23 -3.36
N LEU A 32 0.62 -10.37 -2.78
CA LEU A 32 1.83 -9.88 -3.44
C LEU A 32 3.04 -10.71 -3.00
N THR A 33 3.70 -11.32 -3.98
CA THR A 33 4.98 -12.03 -3.79
C THR A 33 6.18 -11.09 -3.80
N ARG A 34 5.96 -9.82 -4.10
CA ARG A 34 6.98 -8.76 -4.16
C ARG A 34 6.47 -7.54 -3.38
N PRO A 35 7.39 -6.69 -2.87
CA PRO A 35 6.99 -5.44 -2.23
C PRO A 35 6.10 -4.61 -3.15
N LEU A 36 5.09 -3.95 -2.57
CA LEU A 36 4.27 -3.01 -3.32
C LEU A 36 5.14 -1.83 -3.78
N GLN A 37 5.27 -1.65 -5.08
CA GLN A 37 6.11 -0.63 -5.70
C GLN A 37 5.37 0.08 -6.84
N VAL A 38 5.81 1.29 -7.15
CA VAL A 38 5.33 2.01 -8.34
C VAL A 38 5.80 1.24 -9.58
N PRO A 39 4.91 0.88 -10.54
CA PRO A 39 5.35 0.18 -11.74
C PRO A 39 6.34 0.99 -12.59
N PRO A 40 7.25 0.34 -13.34
CA PRO A 40 8.31 1.03 -14.08
C PRO A 40 7.84 2.14 -15.02
N SER A 41 6.83 1.89 -15.87
CA SER A 41 6.30 2.93 -16.79
C SER A 41 5.66 4.10 -16.05
N ALA A 42 4.96 3.81 -14.95
CA ALA A 42 4.37 4.83 -14.10
C ALA A 42 5.45 5.69 -13.42
N ALA A 43 6.53 5.07 -12.93
CA ALA A 43 7.66 5.77 -12.34
C ALA A 43 8.38 6.68 -13.33
N LEU A 44 8.60 6.22 -14.58
CA LEU A 44 9.18 7.03 -15.66
C LEU A 44 8.31 8.24 -15.99
N SER A 45 6.99 8.10 -15.86
CA SER A 45 6.01 9.18 -16.05
C SER A 45 5.84 10.08 -14.81
N GLY A 46 6.65 9.89 -13.76
CA GLY A 46 6.57 10.65 -12.50
C GLY A 46 5.36 10.33 -11.61
N LYS A 47 4.58 9.29 -11.95
CA LYS A 47 3.42 8.88 -11.15
C LYS A 47 3.88 8.19 -9.87
N ARG A 48 3.06 8.27 -8.82
CA ARG A 48 3.34 7.68 -7.50
C ARG A 48 2.12 6.93 -6.99
N ILE A 49 2.35 5.97 -6.10
CA ILE A 49 1.28 5.36 -5.31
C ILE A 49 0.67 6.45 -4.41
N ARG A 50 -0.66 6.53 -4.40
CA ARG A 50 -1.42 7.43 -3.51
C ARG A 50 -2.13 6.61 -2.45
N ALA A 51 -2.30 7.16 -1.26
CA ALA A 51 -3.08 6.54 -0.20
C ALA A 51 -4.14 7.52 0.29
N ARG A 52 -5.33 6.99 0.59
CA ARG A 52 -6.45 7.74 1.17
C ARG A 52 -6.90 7.02 2.44
N LEU A 53 -7.04 7.77 3.53
CA LEU A 53 -7.64 7.29 4.76
C LEU A 53 -9.12 7.71 4.80
N LYS A 54 -10.01 6.78 5.14
CA LYS A 54 -11.42 7.00 5.44
C LYS A 54 -11.65 6.75 6.94
N PRO A 55 -11.56 7.80 7.81
CA PRO A 55 -11.54 7.62 9.26
C PRO A 55 -12.80 6.97 9.82
N GLY A 56 -13.98 7.35 9.31
CA GLY A 56 -15.27 6.85 9.82
C GLY A 56 -15.50 5.35 9.65
N VAL A 57 -14.79 4.72 8.71
CA VAL A 57 -14.87 3.27 8.44
C VAL A 57 -13.54 2.56 8.69
N LYS A 58 -12.55 3.24 9.30
CA LYS A 58 -11.18 2.75 9.53
C LYS A 58 -10.56 2.05 8.32
N ARG A 59 -10.88 2.55 7.12
CA ARG A 59 -10.48 1.95 5.84
C ARG A 59 -9.41 2.80 5.20
N GLN A 60 -8.35 2.16 4.74
CA GLN A 60 -7.33 2.78 3.92
C GLN A 60 -7.45 2.25 2.50
N GLU A 61 -7.33 3.16 1.55
CA GLU A 61 -7.36 2.86 0.13
C GLU A 61 -6.01 3.23 -0.46
N ILE A 62 -5.42 2.32 -1.23
CA ILE A 62 -4.13 2.50 -1.88
C ILE A 62 -4.35 2.45 -3.38
N HIS A 63 -3.96 3.51 -4.06
CA HIS A 63 -4.14 3.72 -5.48
C HIS A 63 -2.79 3.55 -6.17
N VAL A 64 -2.64 2.45 -6.89
CA VAL A 64 -1.43 2.07 -7.61
C VAL A 64 -1.62 2.42 -9.08
N PRO A 65 -0.80 3.29 -9.68
CA PRO A 65 -0.91 3.60 -11.10
C PRO A 65 -0.66 2.34 -11.94
N VAL A 66 -1.34 2.21 -13.08
CA VAL A 66 -1.17 1.06 -13.97
C VAL A 66 0.21 1.05 -14.64
N ASP A 67 0.71 -0.16 -14.93
CA ASP A 67 1.86 -0.34 -15.80
C ASP A 67 1.39 -0.40 -17.25
N THR A 68 1.81 0.55 -18.09
CA THR A 68 1.40 0.63 -19.50
C THR A 68 2.41 -0.02 -20.45
N ARG A 69 3.39 -0.78 -19.94
CA ARG A 69 4.34 -1.49 -20.80
C ARG A 69 3.64 -2.63 -21.56
N PRO A 70 3.87 -2.79 -22.87
CA PRO A 70 3.13 -3.75 -23.70
C PRO A 70 3.19 -5.20 -23.21
N GLU A 71 4.26 -5.60 -22.49
CA GLU A 71 4.41 -6.96 -21.96
C GLU A 71 3.41 -7.33 -20.85
N VAL A 72 2.81 -6.34 -20.18
CA VAL A 72 1.91 -6.55 -19.03
C VAL A 72 0.58 -5.78 -19.17
N TRP A 73 0.44 -4.96 -20.21
CA TRP A 73 -0.72 -4.10 -20.43
C TRP A 73 -1.52 -4.51 -21.66
N ASN A 74 -2.84 -4.66 -21.48
CA ASN A 74 -3.78 -4.83 -22.59
C ASN A 74 -4.64 -3.58 -22.72
N ALA A 75 -4.43 -2.82 -23.80
CA ALA A 75 -5.11 -1.54 -24.03
C ALA A 75 -6.63 -1.70 -24.25
N ASP A 76 -7.06 -2.80 -24.89
CA ASP A 76 -8.49 -3.03 -25.16
C ASP A 76 -9.24 -3.33 -23.86
N LYS A 77 -8.69 -4.22 -23.03
CA LYS A 77 -9.23 -4.49 -21.68
C LYS A 77 -9.20 -3.25 -20.80
N ALA A 78 -8.20 -2.40 -20.95
CA ALA A 78 -8.13 -1.16 -20.20
C ALA A 78 -9.27 -0.19 -20.52
N LYS A 79 -9.75 -0.17 -21.78
CA LYS A 79 -10.92 0.63 -22.16
C LYS A 79 -12.18 0.08 -21.52
N GLU A 80 -12.40 -1.23 -21.62
CA GLU A 80 -13.55 -1.92 -21.02
C GLU A 80 -13.62 -1.68 -19.50
N LEU A 81 -12.51 -1.95 -18.79
CA LEU A 81 -12.42 -1.76 -17.34
C LEU A 81 -12.45 -0.27 -16.93
N GLY A 82 -11.98 0.63 -17.80
CA GLY A 82 -12.07 2.07 -17.61
C GLY A 82 -13.51 2.56 -17.62
N SER A 83 -14.32 2.08 -18.56
CA SER A 83 -15.76 2.39 -18.63
C SER A 83 -16.50 1.87 -17.40
N ALA A 84 -16.26 0.61 -17.03
CA ALA A 84 -16.87 0.01 -15.83
C ALA A 84 -16.48 0.75 -14.54
N ARG A 85 -15.26 1.31 -14.46
CA ARG A 85 -14.83 2.14 -13.32
C ARG A 85 -15.66 3.41 -13.18
N ILE A 86 -16.00 4.07 -14.28
CA ILE A 86 -16.81 5.30 -14.24
C ILE A 86 -18.20 5.01 -13.68
N GLU A 87 -18.81 3.90 -14.09
CA GLU A 87 -20.11 3.46 -13.57
C GLU A 87 -20.02 3.15 -12.06
N ASP A 88 -19.02 2.38 -11.63
CA ASP A 88 -18.81 2.04 -10.21
C ASP A 88 -18.57 3.28 -9.33
N ASP A 89 -17.78 4.24 -9.81
CA ASP A 89 -17.47 5.48 -9.09
C ASP A 89 -18.71 6.36 -8.93
N LYS A 90 -19.58 6.41 -9.96
CA LYS A 90 -20.86 7.11 -9.94
C LYS A 90 -21.84 6.49 -8.93
N GLU A 91 -21.97 5.16 -8.92
CA GLU A 91 -22.84 4.45 -7.97
C GLU A 91 -22.38 4.63 -6.52
N LYS A 92 -21.08 4.63 -6.28
CA LYS A 92 -20.50 4.73 -4.93
C LYS A 92 -20.27 6.16 -4.46
N ASN A 93 -20.66 7.17 -5.25
CA ASN A 93 -20.41 8.58 -5.00
C ASN A 93 -18.92 8.85 -4.68
N GLN A 94 -18.02 8.12 -5.36
CA GLN A 94 -16.56 8.23 -5.24
C GLN A 94 -15.96 9.17 -6.27
N ASP A 95 -16.82 9.86 -7.02
CA ASP A 95 -16.46 10.81 -8.06
C ASP A 95 -15.81 12.05 -7.44
N ALA A 96 -14.53 11.91 -7.10
CA ALA A 96 -13.72 12.97 -6.53
C ALA A 96 -13.33 13.97 -7.63
N GLY A 97 -14.32 14.73 -8.11
CA GLY A 97 -14.10 15.93 -8.90
C GLY A 97 -13.09 15.76 -10.04
N SER A 98 -13.40 14.91 -11.02
CA SER A 98 -12.70 14.93 -12.31
C SER A 98 -13.12 16.17 -13.12
N SER A 99 -12.88 17.36 -12.59
CA SER A 99 -13.07 18.65 -13.26
C SER A 99 -12.01 18.90 -14.35
N LYS A 100 -11.80 17.90 -15.22
CA LYS A 100 -10.98 17.92 -16.45
C LYS A 100 -11.08 16.62 -17.29
N ALA A 101 -12.15 15.83 -17.19
CA ALA A 101 -12.44 14.78 -18.17
C ALA A 101 -13.00 15.42 -19.46
N THR A 102 -12.19 16.26 -20.11
CA THR A 102 -12.49 16.79 -21.44
C THR A 102 -11.93 15.79 -22.45
N GLN A 103 -12.82 14.99 -23.07
CA GLN A 103 -12.60 14.27 -24.34
C GLN A 103 -11.54 13.14 -24.40
N GLU A 104 -11.14 12.50 -23.30
CA GLU A 104 -10.31 11.28 -23.39
C GLU A 104 -11.15 10.00 -23.25
N GLU A 105 -10.87 8.98 -24.08
CA GLU A 105 -11.53 7.67 -23.97
C GLU A 105 -11.35 7.11 -22.55
N PRO A 106 -12.39 6.50 -21.96
CA PRO A 106 -12.30 5.92 -20.62
C PRO A 106 -11.26 4.80 -20.61
N ARG A 107 -10.23 4.93 -19.78
CA ARG A 107 -9.17 3.92 -19.62
C ARG A 107 -8.85 3.73 -18.15
N LEU A 108 -8.64 2.49 -17.75
CA LEU A 108 -8.19 2.17 -16.41
C LEU A 108 -6.81 2.81 -16.16
N SER A 109 -6.73 3.70 -15.19
CA SER A 109 -5.53 4.51 -14.90
C SER A 109 -4.81 4.07 -13.62
N GLU A 110 -5.50 3.36 -12.74
CA GLU A 110 -5.00 2.89 -11.45
C GLU A 110 -5.76 1.64 -10.97
N ILE A 111 -5.08 0.88 -10.11
CA ILE A 111 -5.65 -0.21 -9.32
C ILE A 111 -5.87 0.31 -7.89
N ARG A 112 -7.08 0.12 -7.36
CA ARG A 112 -7.43 0.52 -5.99
C ARG A 112 -7.45 -0.71 -5.09
N LEU A 113 -6.57 -0.73 -4.09
CA LEU A 113 -6.52 -1.73 -3.03
C LEU A 113 -7.26 -1.16 -1.81
N GLN A 114 -8.09 -1.98 -1.16
CA GLN A 114 -8.78 -1.60 0.06
C GLN A 114 -8.25 -2.43 1.22
N SER A 115 -7.99 -1.77 2.34
CA SER A 115 -7.59 -2.45 3.57
C SER A 115 -8.80 -3.05 4.29
N GLU A 116 -8.55 -4.15 4.98
CA GLU A 116 -9.44 -4.68 6.01
C GLU A 116 -8.77 -4.54 7.38
N GLN A 117 -9.53 -4.21 8.41
CA GLN A 117 -9.00 -4.16 9.76
C GLN A 117 -8.98 -5.57 10.35
N LEU A 118 -7.80 -6.05 10.70
CA LEU A 118 -7.65 -7.31 11.42
C LEU A 118 -7.71 -7.06 12.94
N PRO A 119 -8.45 -7.87 13.71
CA PRO A 119 -8.41 -7.81 15.17
C PRO A 119 -7.02 -8.23 15.66
N HIS A 120 -6.47 -7.48 16.62
CA HIS A 120 -5.17 -7.80 17.19
C HIS A 120 -5.31 -8.95 18.20
N THR A 121 -4.50 -10.00 18.06
CA THR A 121 -4.44 -11.12 19.02
C THR A 121 -3.39 -10.89 20.12
N GLY A 122 -2.60 -9.81 20.03
CA GLY A 122 -1.56 -9.45 21.00
C GLY A 122 -0.95 -8.07 20.76
N THR A 123 0.17 -7.80 21.44
CA THR A 123 0.92 -6.54 21.29
C THR A 123 1.96 -6.71 20.19
N TYR A 124 1.81 -5.94 19.11
CA TYR A 124 2.80 -5.86 18.04
C TYR A 124 3.65 -4.60 18.21
N MET A 125 4.96 -4.75 18.05
CA MET A 125 5.93 -3.64 18.08
C MET A 125 6.69 -3.61 16.75
N LEU A 126 6.96 -2.40 16.27
CA LEU A 126 7.89 -2.19 15.17
C LEU A 126 9.24 -1.85 15.79
N GLY A 127 10.31 -2.52 15.37
CA GLY A 127 11.65 -2.18 15.79
C GLY A 127 12.62 -2.11 14.63
N ILE A 128 13.62 -1.26 14.79
CA ILE A 128 14.61 -0.93 13.77
C ILE A 128 15.99 -1.18 14.36
N VAL A 129 16.80 -1.97 13.67
CA VAL A 129 18.22 -2.14 14.01
C VAL A 129 19.02 -1.11 13.24
N ARG A 130 19.77 -0.28 13.94
CA ARG A 130 20.66 0.72 13.36
C ARG A 130 21.97 0.77 14.14
N ASP A 131 23.09 0.67 13.44
CA ASP A 131 24.44 0.82 14.00
C ASP A 131 24.71 -0.09 15.23
N GLY A 132 24.11 -1.29 15.27
CA GLY A 132 24.23 -2.23 16.40
C GLY A 132 23.35 -1.92 17.62
N ALA A 133 22.43 -0.96 17.50
CA ALA A 133 21.41 -0.66 18.52
C ALA A 133 19.99 -0.92 17.97
N TYR A 134 19.06 -1.28 18.85
CA TYR A 134 17.64 -1.48 18.53
C TYR A 134 16.83 -0.28 19.01
N ALA A 135 15.99 0.28 18.14
CA ALA A 135 15.06 1.38 18.45
C ALA A 135 13.61 1.01 18.14
#